data_AF-A0A956W5V0-F1
#
_entry.id   AF-A0A956W5V0-F1
#
_cell.length_a   1.000
_cell.length_b   1.000
_cell.length_c   1.000
_cell.angle_alpha   90.00
_cell.angle_beta   90.00
_cell.angle_gamma   90.00
#
_symmetry.space_group_name_H-M   'P 1'
#
loop_
_entity.id
_entity.type
_entity.pdbx_description
1 polymer ?
#
loop_
_entity_poly.entity_id
_entity_poly.type
_entity_poly.pdbx_seq_one_letter_code
_entity_poly.pdbx_strand_id
1 'polypeptide(L)'
;MRAPADLTCAVCGETAEAATLLAECFECDRWFHLNPYSNQPGKDCGDAVIGPTDGIETTCNDCIEAAERRRVAALGPDRAKAEGLAGTVLGGQVPLPPARPGQAPTEGRRAFRRVDDE
;
A
#
# COMPACT_ATOMS: atom_id res chain seq x y z
N MET A 1 20.78 -23.85 17.99
CA MET A 1 20.31 -22.64 18.71
C MET A 1 20.60 -21.46 17.78
N ARG A 2 19.56 -20.84 17.22
CA ARG A 2 19.70 -19.67 16.32
C ARG A 2 19.96 -18.46 17.22
N ALA A 3 21.00 -17.69 16.94
CA ALA A 3 21.30 -16.46 17.68
C ALA A 3 20.06 -15.55 17.70
N PRO A 4 19.84 -14.75 18.76
CA PRO A 4 18.72 -13.82 18.79
C PRO A 4 18.80 -12.94 17.54
N ALA A 5 17.67 -12.80 16.84
CA ALA A 5 17.57 -11.77 15.82
C ALA A 5 17.84 -10.44 16.52
N ASP A 6 18.84 -9.69 16.06
CA ASP A 6 19.15 -8.38 16.62
C ASP A 6 17.89 -7.54 16.54
N LEU A 7 17.27 -7.26 17.71
CA LEU A 7 16.04 -6.47 17.84
C LEU A 7 16.38 -4.99 17.62
N THR A 8 16.91 -4.67 16.45
CA THR A 8 17.46 -3.36 16.13
C THR A 8 16.58 -2.71 15.07
N CYS A 9 16.11 -1.50 15.37
CA CYS A 9 15.33 -0.72 14.42
C CYS A 9 16.18 -0.37 13.20
N ALA A 10 15.70 -0.69 12.00
CA ALA A 10 16.38 -0.43 10.74
C ALA A 10 16.49 1.07 10.40
N VAL A 11 15.72 1.93 11.07
CA VAL A 11 15.74 3.39 10.85
C VAL A 11 16.76 4.08 11.76
N CYS A 12 16.64 3.90 13.07
CA CYS A 12 17.46 4.63 14.05
C CYS A 12 18.65 3.83 14.59
N GLY A 13 18.73 2.53 14.29
CA GLY A 13 19.82 1.65 14.74
C GLY A 13 19.80 1.33 16.24
N GLU A 14 18.76 1.72 16.96
CA GLU A 14 18.63 1.41 18.38
C GLU A 14 18.07 0.01 18.59
N THR A 15 18.64 -0.70 19.56
CA THR A 15 18.19 -2.02 20.00
C THR A 15 17.05 -1.88 21.01
N ALA A 16 15.97 -2.63 20.81
CA ALA A 16 14.86 -2.72 21.75
C ALA A 16 15.08 -3.84 22.76
N GLU A 17 14.57 -3.63 23.97
CA GLU A 17 14.63 -4.61 25.06
C GLU A 17 13.68 -5.80 24.83
N ALA A 18 12.64 -5.62 24.03
CA ALA A 18 11.64 -6.62 23.72
C ALA A 18 11.11 -6.49 22.29
N ALA A 19 10.82 -7.62 21.64
CA ALA A 19 10.27 -7.66 20.29
C ALA A 19 8.91 -6.96 20.18
N THR A 20 8.13 -6.89 21.27
CA THR A 20 6.83 -6.19 21.31
C THR A 20 6.93 -4.67 21.12
N LEU A 21 8.14 -4.09 21.20
CA LEU A 21 8.41 -2.68 20.95
C LEU A 21 8.77 -2.40 19.49
N LEU A 22 8.88 -3.45 18.67
CA LEU A 22 9.20 -3.39 17.26
C LEU A 22 8.12 -4.10 16.45
N ALA A 23 7.98 -3.70 15.20
CA ALA A 23 7.20 -4.41 14.21
C ALA A 23 8.15 -4.98 13.14
N GLU A 24 7.92 -6.23 12.75
CA GLU A 24 8.66 -6.90 11.69
C GLU A 24 7.98 -6.62 10.34
N CYS A 25 8.75 -6.20 9.34
CA CYS A 25 8.23 -6.07 7.98
C CYS A 25 8.04 -7.46 7.36
N PHE A 26 6.81 -7.81 7.00
CA PHE A 26 6.44 -9.10 6.43
C PHE A 26 7.22 -9.45 5.13
N GLU A 27 7.71 -8.44 4.41
CA GLU A 27 8.37 -8.62 3.10
C GLU A 27 9.89 -8.76 3.21
N CYS A 28 10.52 -8.21 4.25
CA CYS A 28 12.00 -8.15 4.33
C CYS A 28 12.57 -8.51 5.71
N ASP A 29 11.73 -8.92 6.65
CA ASP A 29 12.09 -9.37 8.00
C ASP A 29 12.90 -8.35 8.83
N ARG A 30 12.93 -7.09 8.40
CA ARG A 30 13.57 -5.99 9.15
C ARG A 30 12.64 -5.50 10.26
N TRP A 31 13.23 -5.06 11.37
CA TRP A 31 12.51 -4.54 12.53
C TRP A 31 12.42 -3.01 12.51
N PHE A 32 11.28 -2.47 12.95
CA PHE A 32 10.99 -1.04 12.96
C PHE A 32 10.28 -0.63 14.25
N HIS A 33 10.62 0.53 14.81
CA HIS A 33 9.79 1.12 15.86
C HIS A 33 8.48 1.62 15.23
N LEU A 34 7.36 1.08 15.70
CA LEU A 34 6.02 1.43 15.25
C LEU A 34 5.12 1.56 16.48
N ASN A 35 4.52 2.73 16.68
CA ASN A 35 3.56 2.94 17.77
C ASN A 35 2.15 3.13 17.19
N PRO A 36 1.34 2.05 17.09
CA PRO A 36 -0.01 2.16 16.56
C PRO A 36 -0.98 2.86 17.51
N TYR A 37 -0.59 3.10 18.76
CA TYR A 37 -1.44 3.67 19.80
C TYR A 37 -1.09 5.14 20.03
N SER A 38 -1.92 6.05 19.51
CA SER A 38 -1.77 7.50 19.70
C SER A 38 -1.94 7.96 21.16
N ASN A 39 -2.54 7.13 22.01
CA ASN A 39 -2.80 7.41 23.42
C ASN A 39 -1.78 6.78 24.37
N GLN A 40 -0.78 6.05 23.86
CA GLN A 40 0.28 5.46 24.68
C GLN A 40 1.63 6.05 24.28
N PRO A 41 2.50 6.36 25.26
CA PRO A 41 3.87 6.75 24.97
C PRO A 41 4.58 5.56 24.33
N GLY A 42 5.13 5.77 23.13
CA GLY A 42 5.84 4.75 22.37
C GLY A 42 6.67 5.41 21.28
N LYS A 43 7.74 4.74 20.88
CA LYS A 43 8.62 5.22 19.81
C LYS A 43 8.04 4.80 18.47
N ASP A 44 8.01 5.74 17.53
CA ASP A 44 7.66 5.50 16.14
C ASP A 44 8.72 6.14 15.25
N CYS A 45 9.29 5.34 14.34
CA CYS A 45 10.29 5.82 13.38
C CYS A 45 9.69 6.17 12.02
N GLY A 46 8.39 5.94 11.80
CA GLY A 46 7.62 6.38 10.63
C GLY A 46 7.87 5.60 9.34
N ASP A 47 8.68 4.54 9.38
CA ASP A 47 9.10 3.83 8.16
C ASP A 47 8.36 2.51 7.91
N ALA A 48 7.49 2.12 8.83
CA ALA A 48 6.64 0.95 8.70
C ALA A 48 5.18 1.32 8.98
N VAL A 49 4.26 0.66 8.28
CA VAL A 49 2.82 0.88 8.43
C VAL A 49 2.10 -0.46 8.59
N ILE A 50 1.00 -0.44 9.32
CA ILE A 50 0.10 -1.60 9.41
C ILE A 50 -0.65 -1.73 8.08
N GLY A 51 -0.54 -2.90 7.46
CA GLY A 51 -1.15 -3.24 6.19
C GLY A 51 -2.68 -3.21 6.23
N PRO A 52 -3.33 -3.04 5.07
CA PRO A 52 -4.78 -2.94 4.97
C PRO A 52 -5.52 -4.28 5.19
N THR A 53 -4.80 -5.41 5.16
CA THR A 53 -5.36 -6.76 5.35
C THR A 53 -5.46 -7.08 6.85
N ASP A 54 -6.65 -6.87 7.43
CA ASP A 54 -7.02 -7.18 8.83
C ASP A 54 -6.14 -6.55 9.94
N GLY A 55 -5.18 -5.69 9.58
CA GLY A 55 -4.32 -4.98 10.52
C GLY A 55 -3.25 -5.85 11.21
N ILE A 56 -2.97 -7.04 10.67
CA ILE A 56 -2.05 -8.02 11.29
C ILE A 56 -0.63 -7.90 10.71
N GLU A 57 -0.51 -7.52 9.45
CA GLU A 57 0.77 -7.43 8.75
C GLU A 57 1.35 -6.02 8.85
N THR A 58 2.67 -5.91 8.99
CA THR A 58 3.39 -4.64 8.91
C THR A 58 4.28 -4.64 7.67
N THR A 59 4.31 -3.53 6.92
CA THR A 59 5.15 -3.37 5.74
C THR A 59 5.93 -2.07 5.81
N CYS A 60 7.23 -2.10 5.46
CA CYS A 60 8.05 -0.90 5.41
C CYS A 60 7.89 -0.12 4.10
N ASN A 61 8.15 1.18 4.12
CA ASN A 61 8.00 2.06 2.96
C ASN A 61 8.82 1.60 1.75
N ASP A 62 10.05 1.14 1.97
CA ASP A 62 10.89 0.58 0.90
C ASP A 62 10.21 -0.57 0.12
N CYS A 63 9.54 -1.48 0.85
CA CYS A 63 8.84 -2.60 0.24
C CYS A 63 7.55 -2.16 -0.45
N ILE A 64 6.85 -1.18 0.11
CA ILE A 64 5.67 -0.56 -0.51
C ILE A 64 6.06 0.08 -1.84
N GLU A 65 7.11 0.89 -1.86
CA GLU A 65 7.59 1.51 -3.09
C GLU A 65 8.11 0.49 -4.10
N ALA A 66 8.78 -0.58 -3.64
CA ALA A 66 9.25 -1.64 -4.51
C ALA A 66 8.07 -2.38 -5.18
N ALA A 67 7.00 -2.66 -4.43
CA ALA A 67 5.78 -3.23 -4.95
C ALA A 67 5.12 -2.29 -5.99
N GLU A 68 5.07 -0.99 -5.71
CA GLU A 68 4.50 -0.02 -6.64
C GLU A 68 5.30 0.09 -7.93
N ARG A 69 6.64 0.12 -7.85
CA ARG A 69 7.52 0.11 -9.03
C ARG A 69 7.29 -1.14 -9.89
N ARG A 70 7.11 -2.32 -9.27
CA ARG A 70 6.80 -3.57 -9.99
C ARG A 70 5.42 -3.48 -10.67
N ARG A 71 4.42 -2.91 -10.00
CA ARG A 71 3.07 -2.73 -10.54
C ARG A 71 3.06 -1.80 -11.75
N VAL A 72 3.73 -0.66 -11.64
CA VAL A 72 3.91 0.30 -12.74
C VAL A 72 4.64 -0.34 -13.92
N ALA A 73 5.70 -1.12 -13.67
CA ALA A 73 6.43 -1.83 -14.72
C ALA A 73 5.58 -2.88 -15.45
N ALA A 74 4.66 -3.55 -14.74
CA ALA A 74 3.80 -4.59 -15.32
C ALA A 74 2.63 -4.02 -16.13
N LEU A 75 2.05 -2.90 -15.71
CA LEU A 75 0.80 -2.36 -16.28
C LEU A 75 0.99 -1.12 -17.16
N GLY A 76 2.14 -0.45 -17.03
CA GLY A 76 2.34 0.90 -17.54
C GLY A 76 1.81 1.98 -16.58
N PRO A 77 2.33 3.23 -16.67
CA PRO A 77 2.07 4.29 -15.68
C PRO A 77 0.59 4.71 -15.62
N ASP A 78 -0.08 4.81 -16.76
CA ASP A 78 -1.48 5.27 -16.83
C ASP A 78 -2.44 4.25 -16.21
N ARG A 79 -2.21 2.95 -16.46
CA ARG A 79 -3.05 1.88 -15.93
C ARG A 79 -2.81 1.65 -14.44
N ALA A 80 -1.55 1.69 -13.98
CA ALA A 80 -1.24 1.61 -12.56
C ALA A 80 -1.88 2.74 -11.74
N LYS A 81 -1.87 3.97 -12.29
CA LYS A 81 -2.54 5.12 -11.67
C LYS A 81 -4.06 4.94 -11.62
N ALA A 82 -4.67 4.43 -12.69
CA ALA A 82 -6.11 4.14 -12.73
C ALA A 82 -6.52 3.06 -11.70
N GLU A 83 -5.74 1.99 -11.57
CA GLU A 83 -6.00 0.93 -10.58
C GLU A 83 -5.74 1.39 -9.14
N GLY A 84 -4.69 2.20 -8.92
CA GLY A 84 -4.44 2.83 -7.62
C GLY A 84 -5.59 3.75 -7.18
N LEU A 85 -6.09 4.59 -8.09
CA LEU A 85 -7.23 5.47 -7.82
C LEU A 85 -8.52 4.67 -7.57
N ALA A 86 -8.75 3.59 -8.32
CA ALA A 86 -9.89 2.70 -8.11
C ALA A 86 -9.85 2.01 -6.74
N GLY A 87 -8.66 1.59 -6.28
CA GLY A 87 -8.47 1.02 -4.94
C GLY A 87 -8.84 2.00 -3.81
N THR A 88 -8.42 3.26 -3.92
CA THR A 88 -8.69 4.29 -2.91
C THR A 88 -10.14 4.78 -2.90
N VAL A 89 -10.81 4.80 -4.06
CA VAL A 89 -12.18 5.35 -4.18
C VAL A 89 -13.25 4.28 -3.98
N LEU A 90 -12.98 3.01 -4.31
CA LEU A 90 -14.03 1.97 -4.38
C LEU A 90 -13.87 0.80 -3.39
N GLY A 91 -12.84 0.78 -2.53
CA GLY A 91 -12.79 -0.20 -1.44
C GLY A 91 -12.75 -1.67 -1.90
N GLY A 92 -12.09 -1.96 -3.02
CA GLY A 92 -11.91 -3.32 -3.53
C GLY A 92 -13.03 -3.80 -4.45
N GLN A 93 -12.60 -4.42 -5.56
CA GLN A 93 -13.40 -5.02 -6.65
C GLN A 93 -13.94 -4.06 -7.71
N VAL A 94 -13.09 -3.71 -8.68
CA VAL A 94 -13.55 -3.54 -10.05
C VAL A 94 -13.21 -4.83 -10.80
N PRO A 95 -14.19 -5.68 -11.15
CA PRO A 95 -13.92 -6.78 -12.05
C PRO A 95 -13.52 -6.19 -13.39
N LEU A 96 -12.35 -6.58 -13.91
CA LEU A 96 -12.01 -6.29 -15.30
C LEU A 96 -13.07 -6.96 -16.19
N PRO A 97 -13.75 -6.23 -17.09
CA PRO A 97 -14.58 -6.89 -18.07
C PRO A 97 -13.67 -7.74 -18.97
N PRO A 98 -14.06 -8.99 -19.32
CA PRO A 98 -13.25 -9.79 -20.22
C PRO A 98 -13.16 -9.10 -21.58
N ALA A 99 -11.94 -8.98 -22.11
CA ALA A 99 -11.73 -8.47 -23.45
C ALA A 99 -12.36 -9.43 -24.46
N ARG A 100 -13.33 -8.96 -25.25
CA ARG A 100 -13.82 -9.71 -26.40
C ARG A 100 -12.76 -9.66 -27.50
N PRO A 101 -12.42 -10.78 -28.16
CA PRO A 101 -11.51 -10.76 -29.30
C PRO A 101 -12.11 -9.90 -30.42
N GLY A 102 -11.42 -8.82 -30.81
CA GLY A 102 -11.71 -8.05 -32.02
C GLY A 102 -12.51 -6.74 -31.87
N GLN A 103 -12.69 -6.17 -30.68
CA GLN A 103 -13.46 -4.93 -30.53
C GLN A 103 -12.56 -3.67 -30.56
N ALA A 104 -12.65 -2.88 -31.64
CA ALA A 104 -12.09 -1.54 -31.74
C ALA A 104 -12.84 -0.55 -30.81
N PRO A 105 -12.20 0.54 -30.35
CA PRO A 105 -12.78 1.48 -29.39
C PRO A 105 -13.92 2.28 -30.05
N THR A 106 -15.15 2.07 -29.61
CA THR A 106 -16.30 2.84 -30.09
C THR A 106 -16.46 4.14 -29.32
N GLU A 107 -16.42 5.25 -30.06
CA GLU A 107 -16.86 6.58 -29.67
C GLU A 107 -18.19 6.57 -28.90
N GLY A 108 -18.25 7.39 -27.85
CA GLY A 108 -19.46 7.57 -27.05
C GLY A 108 -19.37 8.74 -26.08
N ARG A 109 -19.01 9.94 -26.57
CA ARG A 109 -19.19 11.18 -25.80
C ARG A 109 -20.68 11.48 -25.70
N ARG A 110 -21.29 11.28 -24.52
CA ARG A 110 -22.61 11.87 -24.22
C ARG A 110 -22.41 13.35 -23.93
N ALA A 111 -22.86 14.20 -24.86
CA ALA A 111 -22.91 15.64 -24.68
C ALA A 111 -24.03 16.01 -23.70
N PHE A 112 -23.71 16.73 -22.63
CA PHE A 112 -24.69 17.36 -21.75
C PHE A 112 -25.35 18.53 -22.50
N ARG A 113 -26.68 18.58 -22.60
CA ARG A 113 -27.43 19.76 -23.08
C ARG A 113 -27.81 20.65 -21.90
N ARG A 114 -27.65 21.98 -22.07
CA ARG A 114 -28.21 23.02 -21.19
C ARG A 114 -29.74 23.03 -21.30
N VAL A 115 -30.41 23.30 -20.18
CA VAL A 115 -31.82 23.68 -20.11
C VAL A 115 -31.83 25.16 -19.75
N ASP A 116 -32.45 25.99 -20.58
CA ASP A 116 -32.77 27.40 -20.27
C ASP A 116 -34.23 27.43 -19.80
N ASP A 117 -34.47 28.08 -18.65
CA ASP A 117 -35.80 28.29 -18.04
C ASP A 117 -36.16 29.78 -18.25
N GLU A 118 -37.34 30.05 -18.84
CA GLU A 118 -37.93 31.40 -18.99
C GLU A 118 -38.59 31.88 -17.69
#